data_AF-A0A9E0PKU7-F1
#
_entry.id   AF-A0A9E0PKU7-F1
#
_cell.length_a   1.000
_cell.length_b   1.000
_cell.length_c   1.000
_cell.angle_alpha   90.00
_cell.angle_beta   90.00
_cell.angle_gamma   90.00
#
_symmetry.space_group_name_H-M   'P 1'
#
loop_
_entity.id
_entity.type
_entity.pdbx_description
1 polymer ?
#
loop_
_entity_poly.entity_id
_entity_poly.type
_entity_poly.pdbx_seq_one_letter_code
_entity_poly.pdbx_strand_id
1 'polypeptide(L)'
;MKVKTPLKLAGPGTIAMIVCLILLVSWNLLRPSKVRIERKVESSGENRLDRKPSPALLLQWRNQLGLYPQQIIELEHCESERQKELAPLNAAVKEAVSPLQSAQEQSSHNKVDIGQLNAIAAQIKAPSRQLRAVENSFSERGWSILNQRQRQQADIRLGMSKSVRMQKEVDKP
;
A
#
# COMPACT_ATOMS: atom_id res chain seq x y z
N MET A 1 -5.96 15.01 72.04
CA MET A 1 -5.05 15.13 70.89
C MET A 1 -5.59 16.20 69.94
N LYS A 2 -4.94 17.36 69.85
CA LYS A 2 -5.30 18.41 68.89
C LYS A 2 -4.19 18.49 67.86
N VAL A 3 -4.41 17.95 66.67
CA VAL A 3 -3.52 18.13 65.52
C VAL A 3 -3.74 19.55 65.00
N LYS A 4 -2.84 20.48 65.36
CA LYS A 4 -2.76 21.81 64.76
C LYS A 4 -1.67 21.75 63.69
N THR A 5 -2.04 21.60 62.43
CA THR A 5 -1.16 21.95 61.31
C THR A 5 -1.38 23.43 60.99
N PRO A 6 -0.41 24.33 61.21
CA PRO A 6 -0.52 25.68 60.70
C PRO A 6 -0.36 25.63 59.17
N LEU A 7 -1.42 25.96 58.42
CA LEU A 7 -1.28 26.33 57.02
C LEU A 7 -0.37 27.57 56.98
N LYS A 8 0.91 27.37 56.64
CA LYS A 8 1.79 28.47 56.29
C LYS A 8 1.25 29.07 54.99
N LEU A 9 0.69 30.27 55.10
CA LEU A 9 0.30 31.07 53.94
C LEU A 9 1.56 31.27 53.09
N ALA A 10 1.60 30.64 51.93
CA ALA A 10 2.71 30.73 51.01
C ALA A 10 2.88 32.20 50.59
N GLY A 11 4.13 32.68 50.54
CA GLY A 11 4.41 34.08 50.21
C GLY A 11 3.88 34.46 48.82
N PRO A 12 3.67 35.76 48.57
CA PRO A 12 3.08 36.24 47.31
C PRO A 12 3.86 35.76 46.06
N GLY A 13 5.19 35.59 46.18
CA GLY A 13 6.01 35.03 45.10
C GLY A 13 5.72 33.56 44.78
N THR A 14 5.38 32.75 45.80
CA THR A 14 5.02 31.34 45.62
C THR A 14 3.64 31.20 44.98
N ILE A 15 2.69 32.08 45.36
CA ILE A 15 1.35 32.12 44.77
C ILE A 15 1.44 32.52 43.28
N ALA A 16 2.28 33.51 42.94
CA ALA A 16 2.50 33.90 41.55
C ALA A 16 3.10 32.76 40.70
N MET A 17 4.04 31.98 41.25
CA MET A 17 4.60 30.81 40.58
C MET A 17 3.54 29.73 40.31
N ILE A 18 2.68 29.45 41.30
CA ILE A 18 1.61 28.47 41.18
C ILE A 18 0.60 28.90 40.11
N VAL A 19 0.21 30.17 40.09
CA VAL A 19 -0.69 30.71 39.06
C VAL A 19 -0.06 30.61 37.67
N CYS A 20 1.23 30.90 37.53
CA CYS A 20 1.94 30.78 36.26
C CYS A 20 2.01 29.32 35.77
N LEU A 21 2.26 28.36 36.66
CA LEU A 21 2.25 26.93 36.35
C LEU A 21 0.87 26.45 35.90
N ILE A 22 -0.19 26.89 36.57
CA ILE A 22 -1.58 26.55 36.20
C ILE A 22 -1.90 27.08 34.81
N LEU A 23 -1.49 28.32 34.49
CA LEU A 23 -1.69 28.91 33.17
C LEU A 23 -0.91 28.16 32.07
N LEU A 24 0.34 27.76 32.33
CA LEU A 24 1.15 26.99 31.39
C LEU A 24 0.58 25.59 31.12
N VAL A 25 0.12 24.90 32.17
CA VAL A 25 -0.51 23.58 32.04
C VAL A 25 -1.85 23.69 31.30
N SER A 26 -2.65 24.72 31.61
CA SER A 26 -3.92 24.98 30.92
C SER A 26 -3.69 25.28 29.44
N TRP A 27 -2.69 26.09 29.12
CA TRP A 27 -2.33 26.40 27.73
C TRP A 27 -1.86 25.17 26.96
N ASN A 28 -1.09 24.27 27.58
CA ASN A 28 -0.65 23.02 26.96
C ASN A 28 -1.80 22.01 26.78
N LEU A 29 -2.78 21.98 27.68
CA LEU A 29 -3.96 21.12 27.57
C LEU A 29 -4.96 21.62 26.51
N LEU A 30 -5.09 22.95 26.35
CA LEU A 30 -5.96 23.55 25.33
C LEU A 30 -5.38 23.52 23.92
N ARG A 31 -4.06 23.27 23.77
CA ARG A 31 -3.50 23.04 22.43
C ARG A 31 -4.04 21.70 21.93
N PRO A 32 -4.81 21.67 20.83
CA PRO A 32 -5.20 20.40 20.23
C PRO A 32 -3.90 19.69 19.86
N SER A 33 -3.63 18.58 20.53
CA SER A 33 -2.53 17.71 20.14
C SER A 33 -2.80 17.38 18.68
N LYS A 34 -1.96 17.89 17.78
CA LYS A 34 -1.90 17.39 16.40
C LYS A 34 -1.42 15.95 16.53
N VAL A 35 -2.32 15.05 16.89
CA VAL A 35 -2.14 13.62 16.68
C VAL A 35 -2.11 13.50 15.18
N ARG A 36 -0.91 13.60 14.63
CA ARG A 36 -0.62 13.20 13.28
C ARG A 36 -0.91 11.72 13.32
N ILE A 37 -2.13 11.33 12.92
CA ILE A 37 -2.45 9.94 12.65
C ILE A 37 -1.60 9.62 11.43
N GLU A 38 -0.33 9.28 11.67
CA GLU A 38 0.50 8.55 10.75
C GLU A 38 -0.13 7.17 10.67
N ARG A 39 -1.28 7.10 9.99
CA ARG A 39 -1.70 5.85 9.37
C ARG A 39 -0.52 5.53 8.49
N LYS A 40 0.33 4.60 8.93
CA LYS A 40 1.21 3.85 8.06
C LYS A 40 0.26 3.17 7.07
N VAL A 41 -0.10 3.91 6.02
CA VAL A 41 -0.50 3.34 4.77
C VAL A 41 0.79 2.68 4.35
N GLU A 42 0.93 1.39 4.67
CA GLU A 42 2.00 0.55 4.13
C GLU A 42 2.07 0.91 2.66
N SER A 43 3.14 1.61 2.29
CA SER A 43 3.29 2.03 0.93
C SER A 43 3.25 0.73 0.14
N SER A 44 2.36 0.66 -0.85
CA SER A 44 2.10 -0.52 -1.69
C SER A 44 3.39 -1.15 -2.29
N GLY A 45 4.54 -0.48 -2.13
CA GLY A 45 5.88 -0.94 -2.49
C GLY A 45 6.57 -1.88 -1.49
N GLU A 46 6.30 -1.85 -0.18
CA GLU A 46 7.04 -2.68 0.79
C GLU A 46 6.75 -4.19 0.57
N ASN A 47 5.48 -4.53 0.31
CA ASN A 47 5.06 -5.88 -0.08
C ASN A 47 5.46 -6.29 -1.52
N ARG A 48 6.10 -5.42 -2.32
CA ARG A 48 6.61 -5.81 -3.65
C ARG A 48 7.91 -6.60 -3.56
N LEU A 49 8.65 -6.51 -2.46
CA LEU A 49 9.96 -7.16 -2.33
C LEU A 49 9.83 -8.69 -2.32
N ASP A 50 8.83 -9.23 -1.63
CA ASP A 50 8.62 -10.68 -1.50
C ASP A 50 7.69 -11.29 -2.56
N ARG A 51 7.20 -10.47 -3.50
CA ARG A 51 6.25 -10.95 -4.50
C ARG A 51 6.94 -11.83 -5.53
N LYS A 52 6.51 -13.10 -5.63
CA LYS A 52 6.92 -14.06 -6.67
C LYS A 52 6.62 -13.51 -8.07
N PRO A 53 7.40 -13.88 -9.10
CA PRO A 53 7.12 -13.47 -10.48
C PRO A 53 5.82 -14.09 -11.00
N SER A 54 5.09 -13.36 -11.83
CA SER A 54 3.89 -13.87 -12.48
C SER A 54 4.24 -14.92 -13.56
N PRO A 55 3.29 -15.81 -13.94
CA PRO A 55 3.51 -16.78 -15.01
C PRO A 55 3.94 -16.13 -16.34
N ALA A 56 3.29 -15.01 -16.73
CA ALA A 56 3.71 -14.21 -17.88
C ALA A 56 5.20 -13.78 -17.82
N LEU A 57 5.69 -13.37 -16.66
CA LEU A 57 7.07 -12.93 -16.49
C LEU A 57 8.05 -14.10 -16.58
N LEU A 58 7.68 -15.26 -16.02
CA LEU A 58 8.45 -16.49 -16.15
C LEU A 58 8.56 -16.95 -17.61
N LEU A 59 7.47 -16.86 -18.38
CA LEU A 59 7.46 -17.14 -19.81
C LEU A 59 8.36 -16.18 -20.61
N GLN A 60 8.41 -14.90 -20.25
CA GLN A 60 9.35 -13.95 -20.87
C GLN A 60 10.81 -14.35 -20.63
N TRP A 61 11.09 -14.98 -19.48
CA TRP A 61 12.44 -15.46 -19.13
C TRP A 61 12.71 -16.90 -19.58
N ARG A 62 11.87 -17.50 -20.44
CA ARG A 62 11.95 -18.92 -20.82
C ARG A 62 13.34 -19.39 -21.23
N ASN A 63 14.02 -18.63 -22.09
CA ASN A 63 15.34 -18.96 -22.61
C ASN A 63 16.43 -18.78 -21.54
N GLN A 64 16.22 -17.83 -20.63
CA GLN A 64 17.19 -17.44 -19.62
C GLN A 64 17.15 -18.36 -18.39
N LEU A 65 15.96 -18.88 -18.06
CA LEU A 65 15.75 -19.87 -17.01
C LEU A 65 16.01 -21.29 -17.52
N GLY A 66 16.12 -21.50 -18.84
CA GLY A 66 16.22 -22.83 -19.43
C GLY A 66 15.00 -23.68 -19.10
N LEU A 67 13.80 -23.15 -19.36
CA LEU A 67 12.54 -23.86 -19.10
C LEU A 67 12.42 -25.06 -20.04
N TYR A 68 12.03 -26.21 -19.49
CA TYR A 68 11.74 -27.39 -20.29
C TYR A 68 10.43 -27.21 -21.08
N PRO A 69 10.27 -27.86 -22.24
CA PRO A 69 9.04 -27.75 -23.05
C PRO A 69 7.76 -28.04 -22.26
N GLN A 70 7.77 -29.04 -21.37
CA GLN A 70 6.62 -29.36 -20.51
C GLN A 70 6.28 -28.21 -19.53
N GLN A 71 7.30 -27.59 -18.93
CA GLN A 71 7.11 -26.44 -18.03
C GLN A 71 6.56 -25.23 -18.78
N ILE A 72 6.95 -25.03 -20.05
CA ILE A 72 6.43 -23.95 -20.88
C ILE A 72 4.93 -24.16 -21.13
N ILE A 73 4.51 -25.38 -21.51
CA ILE A 73 3.10 -25.71 -21.73
C ILE A 73 2.29 -25.49 -20.45
N GLU A 74 2.79 -25.94 -19.30
CA GLU A 74 2.11 -25.74 -18.01
C GLU A 74 2.02 -24.26 -17.62
N LEU A 75 3.06 -23.46 -17.87
CA LEU A 75 3.05 -22.02 -17.61
C LEU A 75 2.14 -21.26 -18.56
N GLU A 76 2.07 -21.65 -19.84
CA GLU A 76 1.13 -21.08 -20.82
C GLU A 76 -0.32 -21.39 -20.43
N HIS A 77 -0.58 -22.63 -20.00
CA HIS A 77 -1.90 -23.01 -19.48
C HIS A 77 -2.24 -22.19 -18.23
N CYS A 78 -1.33 -22.12 -17.26
CA CYS A 78 -1.46 -21.32 -16.05
C CYS A 78 -1.73 -19.83 -16.35
N GLU A 79 -1.04 -19.26 -17.34
CA GLU A 79 -1.24 -17.87 -17.77
C GLU A 79 -2.59 -17.68 -18.46
N SER A 80 -3.05 -18.65 -19.25
CA SER A 80 -4.36 -18.59 -19.91
C SER A 80 -5.51 -18.61 -18.90
N GLU A 81 -5.42 -19.43 -17.86
CA GLU A 81 -6.40 -19.48 -16.77
C GLU A 81 -6.39 -18.17 -15.98
N ARG A 82 -5.20 -17.65 -15.67
CA ARG A 82 -5.03 -16.35 -15.02
C ARG A 82 -5.73 -15.24 -15.80
N GLN A 83 -5.57 -15.19 -17.12
CA GLN A 83 -6.21 -14.16 -17.96
C GLN A 83 -7.73 -14.27 -17.95
N LYS A 84 -8.27 -15.50 -17.98
CA LYS A 84 -9.71 -15.75 -17.90
C LYS A 84 -10.29 -15.27 -16.56
N GLU A 85 -9.61 -15.54 -15.44
CA GLU A 85 -10.07 -15.11 -14.12
C GLU A 85 -9.89 -13.60 -13.87
N LEU A 86 -8.84 -12.99 -14.42
CA LEU A 86 -8.60 -11.56 -14.25
C LEU A 86 -9.47 -10.69 -15.15
N ALA A 87 -9.93 -11.19 -16.30
CA ALA A 87 -10.77 -10.43 -17.24
C ALA A 87 -12.02 -9.79 -16.60
N PRO A 88 -12.90 -10.54 -15.89
CA PRO A 88 -14.09 -9.95 -15.27
C PRO A 88 -13.73 -8.96 -14.14
N LEU A 89 -12.67 -9.24 -13.38
CA LEU A 89 -12.22 -8.37 -12.28
C LEU A 89 -11.66 -7.05 -12.81
N ASN A 90 -10.88 -7.10 -13.89
CA ASN A 90 -10.36 -5.91 -14.57
C ASN A 90 -11.49 -5.09 -15.19
N ALA A 91 -12.52 -5.74 -15.75
CA ALA A 91 -13.71 -5.08 -16.24
C ALA A 91 -14.45 -4.35 -15.10
N ALA A 92 -14.66 -5.01 -13.96
CA ALA A 92 -15.31 -4.41 -12.79
C ALA A 92 -14.54 -3.21 -12.22
N VAL A 93 -13.20 -3.27 -12.16
CA VAL A 93 -12.39 -2.12 -11.76
C VAL A 93 -12.49 -0.98 -12.79
N LYS A 94 -12.43 -1.30 -14.09
CA LYS A 94 -12.55 -0.30 -15.15
C LYS A 94 -13.91 0.40 -15.11
N GLU A 95 -14.98 -0.36 -14.88
CA GLU A 95 -16.33 0.17 -14.73
C GLU A 95 -16.44 1.09 -13.51
N ALA A 96 -15.92 0.67 -12.35
CA ALA A 96 -15.92 1.49 -11.14
C ALA A 96 -15.10 2.78 -11.26
N VAL A 97 -14.05 2.79 -12.09
CA VAL A 97 -13.19 3.97 -12.34
C VAL A 97 -13.71 4.85 -13.48
N SER A 98 -14.57 4.32 -14.36
CA SER A 98 -15.10 5.05 -15.51
C SER A 98 -15.69 6.44 -15.19
N PRO A 99 -16.39 6.67 -14.05
CA PRO A 99 -16.93 7.99 -13.72
C PRO A 99 -15.83 9.04 -13.48
N LEU A 100 -14.65 8.62 -13.00
CA LEU A 100 -13.49 9.52 -12.82
C LEU A 100 -12.85 9.86 -14.16
N GLN A 101 -12.75 8.90 -15.07
CA GLN A 101 -12.18 9.13 -16.40
C GLN A 101 -13.04 10.09 -17.21
N SER A 102 -14.36 9.87 -17.22
CA SER A 102 -15.30 10.77 -17.90
C SER A 102 -15.31 12.18 -17.28
N ALA A 103 -15.21 12.30 -15.95
CA ALA A 103 -15.12 13.60 -15.28
C ALA A 103 -13.81 14.34 -15.62
N GLN A 104 -12.71 13.62 -15.83
CA GLN A 104 -11.41 14.16 -16.19
C GLN A 104 -11.32 14.60 -17.66
N GLU A 105 -11.98 13.89 -18.57
CA GLU A 105 -12.03 14.24 -20.01
C GLU A 105 -12.99 15.41 -20.30
N GLN A 106 -14.00 15.63 -19.45
CA GLN A 106 -15.10 16.56 -19.75
C GLN A 106 -14.94 18.00 -19.25
N SER A 107 -14.11 18.37 -18.26
CA SER A 107 -13.94 19.81 -18.02
C SER A 107 -12.74 20.30 -17.20
N SER A 108 -12.39 21.54 -17.54
CA SER A 108 -11.64 22.54 -16.78
C SER A 108 -12.41 23.10 -15.55
N HIS A 109 -13.58 22.54 -15.17
CA HIS A 109 -14.40 23.07 -14.07
C HIS A 109 -15.15 22.05 -13.18
N ASN A 110 -15.07 20.74 -13.46
CA ASN A 110 -15.73 19.69 -12.68
C ASN A 110 -14.81 19.26 -11.54
N LYS A 111 -15.03 19.89 -10.38
CA LYS A 111 -14.43 19.41 -9.14
C LYS A 111 -15.13 18.11 -8.75
N VAL A 112 -14.41 16.99 -8.84
CA VAL A 112 -14.85 15.70 -8.30
C VAL A 112 -15.06 15.86 -6.79
N ASP A 113 -16.26 15.53 -6.31
CA ASP A 113 -16.59 15.65 -4.89
C ASP A 113 -15.92 14.54 -4.04
N ILE A 114 -15.59 14.84 -2.79
CA ILE A 114 -15.00 13.89 -1.84
C ILE A 114 -15.96 12.71 -1.60
N GLY A 115 -17.27 12.95 -1.61
CA GLY A 115 -18.28 11.89 -1.52
C GLY A 115 -18.20 10.89 -2.68
N GLN A 116 -18.01 11.39 -3.90
CA GLN A 116 -17.86 10.55 -5.11
C GLN A 116 -16.57 9.73 -5.07
N LEU A 117 -15.46 10.33 -4.63
CA LEU A 117 -14.18 9.61 -4.46
C LEU A 117 -14.30 8.49 -3.42
N ASN A 118 -15.01 8.71 -2.31
CA ASN A 118 -15.23 7.68 -1.30
C ASN A 118 -16.12 6.53 -1.81
N ALA A 119 -17.17 6.84 -2.58
CA ALA A 119 -18.03 5.82 -3.18
C ALA A 119 -17.26 4.94 -4.17
N ILE A 120 -16.43 5.57 -5.02
CA ILE A 120 -15.60 4.87 -6.01
C ILE A 120 -14.51 4.04 -5.31
N ALA A 121 -13.87 4.58 -4.28
CA ALA A 121 -12.91 3.84 -3.47
C ALA A 121 -13.55 2.60 -2.80
N ALA A 122 -14.79 2.71 -2.33
CA ALA A 122 -15.53 1.58 -1.77
C ALA A 122 -15.83 0.50 -2.83
N GLN A 123 -16.24 0.90 -4.03
CA GLN A 123 -16.53 0.00 -5.15
C GLN A 123 -15.27 -0.72 -5.67
N ILE A 124 -14.12 -0.04 -5.70
CA ILE A 124 -12.85 -0.60 -6.19
C ILE A 124 -12.19 -1.54 -5.16
N LYS A 125 -12.47 -1.37 -3.86
CA LYS A 125 -11.76 -2.07 -2.78
C LYS A 125 -11.89 -3.60 -2.87
N ALA A 126 -13.09 -4.12 -3.08
CA ALA A 126 -13.34 -5.55 -3.18
C ALA A 126 -12.69 -6.19 -4.43
N PRO A 127 -12.94 -5.72 -5.66
CA PRO A 127 -12.33 -6.30 -6.87
C PRO A 127 -10.81 -6.13 -6.86
N SER A 128 -10.26 -5.04 -6.31
CA SER A 128 -8.81 -4.88 -6.16
C SER A 128 -8.17 -5.91 -5.23
N ARG A 129 -8.87 -6.29 -4.16
CA ARG A 129 -8.39 -7.36 -3.25
C ARG A 129 -8.43 -8.72 -3.95
N GLN A 130 -9.50 -9.00 -4.68
CA GLN A 130 -9.63 -10.24 -5.46
C GLN A 130 -8.55 -10.33 -6.55
N LEU A 131 -8.29 -9.24 -7.28
CA LEU A 131 -7.20 -9.17 -8.26
C LEU A 131 -5.87 -9.56 -7.64
N ARG A 132 -5.52 -8.99 -6.48
CA ARG A 132 -4.27 -9.33 -5.78
C ARG A 132 -4.22 -10.79 -5.34
N ALA A 133 -5.34 -11.33 -4.85
CA ALA A 133 -5.42 -12.72 -4.43
C ALA A 133 -5.21 -13.69 -5.60
N VAL A 134 -5.88 -13.43 -6.72
CA VAL A 134 -5.72 -14.19 -7.98
C VAL A 134 -4.30 -14.06 -8.52
N GLU A 135 -3.76 -12.85 -8.59
CA GLU A 135 -2.37 -12.65 -9.02
C GLU A 135 -1.38 -13.41 -8.15
N ASN A 136 -1.59 -13.43 -6.83
CA ASN A 136 -0.73 -14.16 -5.92
C ASN A 136 -0.85 -15.67 -6.13
N SER A 137 -2.06 -16.23 -6.17
CA SER A 137 -2.26 -17.69 -6.36
C SER A 137 -1.63 -18.19 -7.66
N PHE A 138 -1.79 -17.46 -8.77
CA PHE A 138 -1.18 -17.81 -10.04
C PHE A 138 0.34 -17.62 -10.04
N SER A 139 0.86 -16.62 -9.31
CA SER A 139 2.32 -16.48 -9.14
C SER A 139 2.90 -17.64 -8.33
N GLU A 140 2.18 -18.15 -7.33
CA GLU A 140 2.59 -19.33 -6.57
C GLU A 140 2.54 -20.61 -7.40
N ARG A 141 1.50 -20.78 -8.22
CA ARG A 141 1.39 -21.91 -9.15
C ARG A 141 2.46 -21.85 -10.23
N GLY A 142 2.73 -20.68 -10.80
CA GLY A 142 3.86 -20.50 -11.73
C GLY A 142 5.21 -20.82 -11.07
N TRP A 143 5.38 -20.44 -9.81
CA TRP A 143 6.60 -20.73 -9.04
C TRP A 143 6.79 -22.22 -8.76
N SER A 144 5.70 -22.97 -8.51
CA SER A 144 5.79 -24.40 -8.20
C SER A 144 6.24 -25.25 -9.39
N ILE A 145 5.93 -24.83 -10.62
CA ILE A 145 6.35 -25.48 -11.88
C ILE A 145 7.87 -25.45 -12.06
N LEU A 146 8.54 -24.43 -11.51
CA LEU A 146 9.99 -24.29 -11.61
C LEU A 146 10.72 -25.25 -10.68
N ASN A 147 11.87 -25.76 -11.12
CA ASN A 147 12.80 -26.45 -10.25
C ASN A 147 13.60 -25.46 -9.38
N GLN A 148 14.32 -25.96 -8.38
CA GLN A 148 15.05 -25.12 -7.41
C GLN A 148 16.07 -24.18 -8.08
N ARG A 149 16.80 -24.65 -9.10
CA ARG A 149 17.80 -23.84 -9.80
C ARG A 149 17.15 -22.71 -10.61
N GLN A 150 16.04 -23.00 -11.28
CA GLN A 150 15.24 -22.02 -12.03
C GLN A 150 14.63 -20.98 -11.09
N ARG A 151 14.14 -21.38 -9.92
CA ARG A 151 13.64 -20.46 -8.88
C ARG A 151 14.73 -19.47 -8.43
N GLN A 152 15.92 -19.97 -8.09
CA GLN A 152 17.04 -19.11 -7.72
C GLN A 152 17.42 -18.11 -8.82
N GLN A 153 17.45 -18.56 -10.08
CA GLN A 153 17.71 -17.65 -11.21
C GLN A 153 16.60 -16.62 -11.42
N ALA A 154 15.34 -17.00 -11.22
CA ALA A 154 14.20 -16.11 -11.30
C ALA A 154 14.23 -15.06 -10.17
N ASP A 155 14.62 -15.42 -8.95
CA ASP A 155 14.78 -14.48 -7.83
C ASP A 155 15.87 -13.45 -8.10
N ILE A 156 17.03 -13.88 -8.60
CA ILE A 156 18.13 -12.98 -8.99
C ILE A 156 17.64 -11.99 -10.05
N ARG A 157 16.93 -12.46 -11.09
CA ARG A 157 16.39 -11.60 -12.15
C ARG A 157 15.32 -10.64 -11.65
N LEU A 158 14.48 -11.10 -10.74
CA LEU A 158 13.47 -10.28 -10.11
C LEU A 158 14.11 -9.16 -9.28
N GLY A 159 15.18 -9.48 -8.52
CA GLY A 159 15.98 -8.51 -7.79
C GLY A 159 16.63 -7.46 -8.71
N MET A 160 17.26 -7.88 -9.81
CA MET A 160 17.87 -6.96 -10.79
C MET A 160 16.83 -6.07 -11.49
N SER A 161 15.66 -6.62 -11.81
CA SER A 161 14.58 -5.86 -12.45
C SER A 161 14.00 -4.79 -11.51
N LYS A 162 14.01 -5.07 -10.19
CA LYS A 162 13.56 -4.13 -9.15
C LYS A 162 14.56 -2.99 -8.94
N SER A 163 15.87 -3.28 -8.91
CA SER A 163 16.92 -2.26 -8.72
C SER A 163 17.01 -1.28 -9.89
N VAL A 164 16.86 -1.76 -11.13
CA VAL A 164 16.86 -0.90 -12.33
C VAL A 164 15.67 0.06 -12.37
N ARG A 165 14.51 -0.36 -11.84
CA ARG A 165 13.31 0.48 -11.83
C ARG A 165 13.39 1.61 -10.80
N MET A 166 14.03 1.38 -9.66
CA MET A 166 14.24 2.40 -8.64
C MET A 166 15.19 3.51 -9.10
N GLN A 167 16.26 3.17 -9.83
CA GLN A 167 17.16 4.19 -10.39
C GLN A 167 16.44 5.08 -11.41
N LYS A 168 15.56 4.51 -12.24
CA LYS A 168 14.83 5.25 -13.28
C LYS A 168 13.72 6.17 -12.75
N GLU A 169 13.22 5.93 -11.54
CA GLU A 169 12.27 6.82 -10.86
C GLU A 169 12.96 8.00 -10.16
N VAL A 170 14.23 7.85 -9.76
CA VAL A 170 15.03 8.92 -9.15
C VAL A 170 15.56 9.89 -10.22
N ASP A 171 15.82 9.41 -11.43
CA ASP A 171 16.34 10.22 -12.55
C ASP A 171 15.26 10.94 -13.38
N LYS A 172 13.99 10.97 -12.93
CA LYS A 172 12.96 11.77 -13.58
C LYS A 172 12.99 13.20 -13.00
N PRO A 173 13.25 14.23 -13.82
CA PRO A 173 13.31 15.63 -13.37
C PRO A 173 11.96 16.17 -12.88
#